data_AF-A0A7G2S5X7-F1
#
_entry.id   AF-A0A7G2S5X7-F1
#
_cell.length_a   1.000
_cell.length_b   1.000
_cell.length_c   1.000
_cell.angle_alpha   90.00
_cell.angle_beta   90.00
_cell.angle_gamma   90.00
#
_symmetry.space_group_name_H-M   'P 1'
#
loop_
_entity.id
_entity.type
_entity.pdbx_description
1 polymer ?
#
loop_
_entity_poly.entity_id
_entity_poly.type
_entity_poly.pdbx_seq_one_letter_code
_entity_poly.pdbx_strand_id
1 'polypeptide(L)'
;MSLKRGAAIVGLFLAAAWLLVSCGMNSEEKRLAAAIDQALQTRELGYWQVADLDIADQKKNQTGPEEITTYKVEAVLALQSPLREVRYVDDIGQRVVTRTAMESGEERELTASVQVISGNGEENMVTTLDEQVLPRGMVADDFERRFEGWQVIAEDSDEFAELEKELEAKLDNSLSALAEADHTLRQIQVQLMAARAELAVLEENAEAVGGLGEPMEKASQEVEALIERVEEQEAARDSLGEEVDRRKKALASLRGE
;
A
#
# COMPACT_ATOMS: atom_id res chain seq x y z
N MET A 1 -13.31 3.90 -51.64
CA MET A 1 -13.37 2.47 -51.26
C MET A 1 -13.29 2.36 -49.74
N SER A 2 -14.41 1.91 -49.15
CA SER A 2 -14.56 1.15 -47.88
C SER A 2 -13.62 1.45 -46.69
N LEU A 3 -14.14 2.23 -45.73
CA LEU A 3 -13.81 2.09 -44.31
C LEU A 3 -14.53 0.86 -43.74
N LYS A 4 -13.77 -0.11 -43.23
CA LYS A 4 -14.26 -1.13 -42.29
C LYS A 4 -13.66 -0.82 -40.92
N ARG A 5 -14.51 -0.43 -39.96
CA ARG A 5 -14.23 -0.61 -38.53
C ARG A 5 -15.48 -1.21 -37.91
N GLY A 6 -15.30 -2.40 -37.36
CA GLY A 6 -16.36 -3.24 -36.82
C GLY A 6 -16.96 -2.62 -35.57
N ALA A 7 -18.29 -2.60 -35.54
CA ALA A 7 -19.06 -2.50 -34.31
C ALA A 7 -18.97 -3.86 -33.60
N ALA A 8 -18.36 -3.89 -32.43
CA ALA A 8 -18.53 -4.99 -31.50
C ALA A 8 -19.85 -4.75 -30.75
N ILE A 9 -20.86 -5.51 -31.14
CA ILE A 9 -22.10 -5.67 -30.38
C ILE A 9 -21.76 -6.54 -29.16
N VAL A 10 -21.89 -5.97 -27.97
CA VAL A 10 -22.02 -6.72 -26.71
C VAL A 10 -23.29 -6.12 -26.07
N GLY A 11 -24.41 -6.80 -25.95
CA GLY A 11 -24.61 -8.22 -25.69
C GLY A 11 -25.28 -8.33 -24.33
N LEU A 12 -26.62 -8.25 -24.35
CA LEU A 12 -27.56 -8.40 -23.24
C LEU A 12 -27.26 -9.66 -22.38
N PHE A 13 -27.69 -9.62 -21.11
CA PHE A 13 -27.85 -10.70 -20.10
C PHE A 13 -26.85 -10.71 -18.92
N LEU A 14 -27.31 -10.20 -17.77
CA LEU A 14 -27.29 -10.86 -16.45
C LEU A 14 -28.30 -10.16 -15.51
N ALA A 15 -29.58 -10.43 -15.74
CA ALA A 15 -30.67 -10.02 -14.86
C ALA A 15 -30.91 -11.14 -13.84
N ALA A 16 -30.28 -11.08 -12.66
CA ALA A 16 -30.61 -11.99 -11.55
C ALA A 16 -30.26 -11.49 -10.13
N ALA A 17 -30.10 -10.18 -9.91
CA ALA A 17 -29.93 -9.61 -8.55
C ALA A 17 -30.81 -8.37 -8.24
N TRP A 18 -31.67 -7.95 -9.16
CA TRP A 18 -32.30 -6.61 -9.15
C TRP A 18 -33.62 -6.47 -8.35
N LEU A 19 -33.90 -7.35 -7.38
CA LEU A 19 -35.19 -7.35 -6.66
C LEU A 19 -35.08 -7.18 -5.15
N LEU A 20 -34.10 -6.42 -4.66
CA LEU A 20 -34.08 -5.92 -3.29
C LEU A 20 -34.12 -4.38 -3.24
N VAL A 21 -34.71 -3.73 -4.25
CA VAL A 21 -35.03 -2.31 -4.11
C VAL A 21 -36.19 -2.19 -3.13
N SER A 22 -35.93 -1.50 -2.01
CA SER A 22 -36.85 -1.22 -0.91
C SER A 22 -38.28 -0.96 -1.41
N CYS A 23 -39.27 -1.54 -0.71
CA CYS A 23 -40.70 -1.32 -0.96
C CYS A 23 -41.13 0.16 -0.81
N GLY A 24 -40.25 1.07 -0.36
CA GLY A 24 -40.52 2.49 -0.16
C GLY A 24 -40.29 3.39 -1.39
N MET A 25 -39.42 3.01 -2.33
CA MET A 25 -39.02 3.90 -3.43
C MET A 25 -40.05 3.99 -4.56
N ASN A 26 -40.26 5.20 -5.07
CA ASN A 26 -41.08 5.47 -6.24
C ASN A 26 -40.37 5.08 -7.55
N SER A 27 -41.07 5.15 -8.69
CA SER A 27 -40.52 4.70 -9.97
C SER A 27 -39.31 5.50 -10.44
N GLU A 28 -39.26 6.80 -10.12
CA GLU A 28 -38.14 7.67 -10.49
C GLU A 28 -36.93 7.37 -9.60
N GLU A 29 -37.12 7.24 -8.28
CA GLU A 29 -36.06 6.84 -7.34
C GLU A 29 -35.47 5.48 -7.72
N LYS A 30 -36.30 4.50 -8.08
CA LYS A 30 -35.85 3.18 -8.57
C LYS A 30 -34.99 3.31 -9.83
N ARG A 31 -35.36 4.20 -10.74
CA ARG A 31 -34.61 4.48 -11.96
C ARG A 31 -33.27 5.15 -11.67
N LEU A 32 -33.23 6.10 -10.74
CA LEU A 32 -32.00 6.79 -10.34
C LEU A 32 -31.06 5.85 -9.55
N ALA A 33 -31.61 5.02 -8.67
CA ALA A 33 -30.85 4.00 -7.94
C ALA A 33 -30.20 3.01 -8.92
N ALA A 34 -30.93 2.57 -9.94
CA ALA A 34 -30.37 1.73 -11.00
C ALA A 34 -29.16 2.35 -11.70
N ALA A 35 -29.22 3.66 -11.97
CA ALA A 35 -28.13 4.40 -12.59
C ALA A 35 -26.91 4.55 -11.66
N ILE A 36 -27.13 4.62 -10.34
CA ILE A 36 -26.07 4.64 -9.33
C ILE A 36 -25.44 3.25 -9.19
N ASP A 37 -26.23 2.19 -9.07
CA ASP A 37 -25.72 0.81 -9.00
C ASP A 37 -24.87 0.47 -10.23
N GLN A 38 -25.33 0.85 -11.43
CA GLN A 38 -24.54 0.69 -12.64
C GLN A 38 -23.22 1.49 -12.58
N ALA A 39 -23.27 2.73 -12.08
CA ALA A 39 -22.06 3.53 -11.94
C ALA A 39 -21.07 2.91 -10.92
N LEU A 40 -21.56 2.41 -9.78
CA LEU A 40 -20.76 1.69 -8.79
C LEU A 40 -20.08 0.46 -9.42
N GLN A 41 -20.82 -0.35 -10.18
CA GLN A 41 -20.27 -1.50 -10.90
C GLN A 41 -19.15 -1.11 -11.88
N THR A 42 -19.36 -0.06 -12.68
CA THR A 42 -18.35 0.40 -13.65
C THR A 42 -17.06 0.92 -13.01
N ARG A 43 -17.09 1.24 -11.72
CA ARG A 43 -15.95 1.77 -10.95
C ARG A 43 -15.36 0.75 -9.98
N GLU A 44 -15.67 -0.54 -10.18
CA GLU A 44 -15.20 -1.64 -9.31
C GLU A 44 -15.70 -1.53 -7.86
N LEU A 45 -16.83 -0.83 -7.64
CA LEU A 45 -17.51 -0.67 -6.35
C LEU A 45 -18.83 -1.46 -6.30
N GLY A 46 -18.99 -2.48 -7.14
CA GLY A 46 -20.23 -3.27 -7.27
C GLY A 46 -20.62 -4.09 -6.04
N TYR A 47 -19.81 -4.07 -4.99
CA TYR A 47 -20.11 -4.63 -3.67
C TYR A 47 -20.95 -3.69 -2.79
N TRP A 48 -21.14 -2.44 -3.22
CA TRP A 48 -22.16 -1.53 -2.70
C TRP A 48 -23.41 -1.61 -3.55
N GLN A 49 -24.58 -1.56 -2.91
CA GLN A 49 -25.88 -1.47 -3.59
C GLN A 49 -26.74 -0.40 -2.95
N VAL A 50 -27.54 0.31 -3.74
CA VAL A 50 -28.50 1.28 -3.23
C VAL A 50 -29.63 0.55 -2.51
N ALA A 51 -29.73 0.78 -1.19
CA ALA A 51 -30.81 0.28 -0.34
C ALA A 51 -32.00 1.24 -0.32
N ASP A 52 -31.71 2.56 -0.30
CA ASP A 52 -32.71 3.63 -0.34
C ASP A 52 -32.17 4.86 -1.06
N LEU A 53 -33.06 5.73 -1.55
CA LEU A 53 -32.67 6.93 -2.27
C LEU A 53 -33.70 8.04 -2.14
N ASP A 54 -33.23 9.22 -1.75
CA ASP A 54 -33.99 10.46 -1.73
C ASP A 54 -33.49 11.45 -2.78
N ILE A 55 -34.43 12.15 -3.42
CA ILE A 55 -34.13 13.23 -4.37
C ILE A 55 -34.04 14.55 -3.61
N ALA A 56 -32.82 15.04 -3.37
CA ALA A 56 -32.56 16.28 -2.65
C ALA A 56 -32.84 17.54 -3.50
N ASP A 57 -32.57 17.48 -4.80
CA ASP A 57 -32.79 18.62 -5.72
C ASP A 57 -33.01 18.13 -7.15
N GLN A 58 -33.79 18.88 -7.93
CA GLN A 58 -34.04 18.63 -9.34
C GLN A 58 -33.96 19.94 -10.13
N LYS A 59 -33.10 19.94 -11.16
CA LYS A 59 -32.96 21.05 -12.08
C LYS A 59 -33.17 20.60 -13.52
N LYS A 60 -34.07 21.27 -14.23
CA LYS A 60 -34.29 21.07 -15.66
C LYS A 60 -33.67 22.19 -16.47
N ASN A 61 -32.91 21.82 -17.50
CA ASN A 61 -32.35 22.74 -18.47
C ASN A 61 -32.66 22.24 -19.87
N GLN A 62 -32.79 23.17 -20.82
CA GLN A 62 -32.95 22.83 -22.23
C GLN A 62 -31.73 23.32 -23.00
N THR A 63 -31.10 22.44 -23.75
CA THR A 63 -29.91 22.75 -24.57
C THR A 63 -30.16 22.29 -26.00
N GLY A 64 -30.67 23.19 -26.85
CA GLY A 64 -31.04 22.83 -28.22
C GLY A 64 -32.21 21.82 -28.25
N PRO A 65 -32.11 20.71 -29.00
CA PRO A 65 -33.14 19.67 -29.04
C PRO A 65 -33.14 18.74 -27.81
N GLU A 66 -32.17 18.88 -26.91
CA GLU A 66 -32.02 18.02 -25.73
C GLU A 66 -32.61 18.68 -24.47
N GLU A 67 -33.36 17.89 -23.71
CA GLU A 67 -33.78 18.20 -22.34
C GLU A 67 -32.81 17.51 -21.37
N ILE A 68 -32.21 18.28 -20.47
CA ILE A 68 -31.29 17.77 -19.45
C ILE A 68 -31.94 17.97 -18.09
N THR A 69 -32.28 16.87 -17.43
CA THR A 69 -32.73 16.88 -16.03
C THR A 69 -31.59 16.41 -15.15
N THR A 70 -31.10 17.28 -14.27
CA THR A 70 -30.10 16.95 -13.26
C THR A 70 -30.79 16.70 -11.92
N TYR A 71 -30.59 15.52 -11.37
CA TYR A 71 -31.01 15.13 -10.03
C TYR A 71 -29.80 15.16 -9.11
N LYS A 72 -29.91 15.84 -7.97
CA LYS A 72 -29.04 15.58 -6.82
C LYS A 72 -29.78 14.63 -5.90
N VAL A 73 -29.09 13.58 -5.49
CA VAL A 73 -29.70 12.50 -4.71
C VAL A 73 -28.81 12.15 -3.53
N GLU A 74 -29.46 11.75 -2.46
CA GLU A 74 -28.85 11.19 -1.26
C GLU A 74 -29.25 9.70 -1.25
N ALA A 75 -28.27 8.83 -1.48
CA ALA A 75 -28.48 7.38 -1.52
C ALA A 75 -27.95 6.74 -0.25
N VAL A 76 -28.71 5.80 0.32
CA VAL A 76 -28.22 4.89 1.35
C VAL A 76 -27.71 3.65 0.63
N LEU A 77 -26.42 3.38 0.74
CA LEU A 77 -25.81 2.17 0.19
C LEU A 77 -25.67 1.12 1.27
N ALA A 78 -26.06 -0.12 0.99
CA ALA A 78 -25.80 -1.27 1.84
C ALA A 78 -24.64 -2.10 1.28
N LEU A 79 -23.69 -2.42 2.15
CA LEU A 79 -22.55 -3.25 1.81
C LEU A 79 -22.99 -4.71 1.66
N GLN A 80 -22.76 -5.32 0.50
CA GLN A 80 -23.19 -6.71 0.26
C GLN A 80 -22.20 -7.73 0.83
N SER A 81 -20.91 -7.40 0.84
CA SER A 81 -19.82 -8.29 1.26
C SER A 81 -18.90 -7.55 2.23
N PRO A 82 -18.38 -8.21 3.27
CA PRO A 82 -17.52 -7.54 4.25
C PRO A 82 -16.26 -6.96 3.56
N LEU A 83 -15.83 -5.79 4.02
CA LEU A 83 -14.63 -5.13 3.55
C LEU A 83 -13.48 -5.40 4.50
N ARG A 84 -12.36 -5.83 3.91
CA ARG A 84 -11.09 -5.99 4.61
C ARG A 84 -10.16 -4.84 4.24
N GLU A 85 -9.57 -4.22 5.24
CA GLU A 85 -8.48 -3.27 5.07
C GLU A 85 -7.14 -3.99 5.25
N VAL A 86 -6.20 -3.74 4.34
CA VAL A 86 -4.82 -4.18 4.48
C VAL A 86 -4.10 -3.19 5.39
N ARG A 87 -3.60 -3.67 6.53
CA ARG A 87 -2.87 -2.87 7.52
C ARG A 87 -1.36 -2.95 7.34
N TYR A 88 -0.86 -4.14 7.03
CA TYR A 88 0.56 -4.39 6.86
C TYR A 88 0.81 -5.49 5.82
N VAL A 89 1.90 -5.37 5.07
CA VAL A 89 2.33 -6.32 4.04
C VAL A 89 3.78 -6.67 4.29
N ASP A 90 4.05 -7.95 4.50
CA ASP A 90 5.39 -8.54 4.50
C ASP A 90 5.58 -9.28 3.17
N ASP A 91 6.23 -8.62 2.22
CA ASP A 91 6.49 -9.12 0.89
C ASP A 91 7.49 -10.28 0.86
N ILE A 92 8.48 -10.24 1.76
CA ILE A 92 9.50 -11.28 1.89
C ILE A 92 8.88 -12.56 2.45
N GLY A 93 8.09 -12.44 3.51
CA GLY A 93 7.40 -13.57 4.13
C GLY A 93 6.15 -14.02 3.38
N GLN A 94 5.68 -13.24 2.39
CA GLN A 94 4.38 -13.41 1.73
C GLN A 94 3.22 -13.46 2.73
N ARG A 95 3.18 -12.47 3.65
CA ARG A 95 2.17 -12.35 4.70
C ARG A 95 1.47 -11.01 4.60
N VAL A 96 0.19 -11.00 4.89
CA VAL A 96 -0.62 -9.78 4.89
C VAL A 96 -1.47 -9.73 6.15
N VAL A 97 -1.40 -8.61 6.85
CA VAL A 97 -2.23 -8.34 8.02
C VAL A 97 -3.43 -7.52 7.59
N THR A 98 -4.59 -7.97 8.01
CA THR A 98 -5.87 -7.36 7.68
C THR A 98 -6.67 -7.03 8.91
N ARG A 99 -7.52 -6.03 8.78
CA ARG A 99 -8.56 -5.69 9.73
C ARG A 99 -9.90 -5.69 9.01
N THR A 100 -10.97 -6.11 9.69
CA THR A 100 -12.32 -5.84 9.20
C THR A 100 -12.59 -4.35 9.23
N ALA A 101 -12.74 -3.76 8.05
CA ALA A 101 -13.06 -2.35 7.87
C ALA A 101 -14.56 -2.12 8.02
N MET A 102 -15.36 -3.07 7.54
CA MET A 102 -16.82 -2.98 7.54
C MET A 102 -17.47 -4.35 7.39
N GLU A 103 -18.54 -4.59 8.13
CA GLU A 103 -19.31 -5.82 8.04
C GLU A 103 -20.37 -5.77 6.92
N SER A 104 -20.72 -6.92 6.37
CA SER A 104 -21.84 -7.03 5.42
C SER A 104 -23.14 -6.54 6.08
N GLY A 105 -23.93 -5.79 5.32
CA GLY A 105 -25.15 -5.14 5.77
C GLY A 105 -24.96 -3.77 6.41
N GLU A 106 -23.73 -3.31 6.66
CA GLU A 106 -23.52 -1.92 7.07
C GLU A 106 -23.89 -0.94 5.96
N GLU A 107 -24.45 0.19 6.36
CA GLU A 107 -24.97 1.21 5.45
C GLU A 107 -24.11 2.48 5.43
N ARG A 108 -23.99 3.13 4.27
CA ARG A 108 -23.32 4.43 4.12
C ARG A 108 -24.12 5.36 3.23
N GLU A 109 -24.21 6.60 3.63
CA GLU A 109 -24.80 7.66 2.81
C GLU A 109 -23.82 8.07 1.70
N LEU A 110 -24.35 8.22 0.48
CA LEU A 110 -23.63 8.67 -0.70
C LEU A 110 -24.41 9.79 -1.37
N THR A 111 -23.78 10.96 -1.51
CA THR A 111 -24.31 12.00 -2.40
C THR A 111 -23.93 11.70 -3.84
N ALA A 112 -24.91 11.76 -4.74
CA ALA A 112 -24.70 11.57 -6.16
C ALA A 112 -25.44 12.63 -6.99
N SER A 113 -24.99 12.78 -8.24
CA SER A 113 -25.65 13.61 -9.25
C SER A 113 -25.91 12.76 -10.47
N VAL A 114 -27.18 12.63 -10.85
CA VAL A 114 -27.61 11.87 -12.03
C VAL A 114 -28.17 12.84 -13.05
N GLN A 115 -27.57 12.89 -14.23
CA GLN A 115 -28.06 13.67 -15.36
C GLN A 115 -28.77 12.75 -16.34
N VAL A 116 -30.06 13.00 -16.54
CA VAL A 116 -30.87 12.38 -17.58
C VAL A 116 -30.92 13.32 -18.76
N ILE A 117 -30.36 12.90 -19.89
CA ILE A 117 -30.29 13.65 -21.14
C ILE A 117 -31.24 12.98 -22.12
N SER A 118 -32.32 13.67 -22.47
CA SER A 118 -33.36 13.16 -23.36
C SER A 118 -33.36 13.98 -24.66
N GLY A 119 -33.19 13.32 -25.81
CA GLY A 119 -33.15 13.98 -27.11
C GLY A 119 -33.11 13.00 -28.27
N ASN A 120 -33.68 13.39 -29.41
CA ASN A 120 -33.67 12.60 -30.65
C ASN A 120 -34.22 11.15 -30.52
N GLY A 121 -35.11 10.89 -29.57
CA GLY A 121 -35.68 9.56 -29.31
C GLY A 121 -34.80 8.64 -28.47
N GLU A 122 -33.68 9.15 -27.96
CA GLU A 122 -32.78 8.44 -27.05
C GLU A 122 -32.76 9.12 -25.66
N GLU A 123 -32.49 8.33 -24.63
CA GLU A 123 -32.27 8.80 -23.27
C GLU A 123 -30.92 8.25 -22.80
N ASN A 124 -30.04 9.14 -22.37
CA ASN A 124 -28.73 8.80 -21.81
C ASN A 124 -28.68 9.24 -20.34
N MET A 125 -28.00 8.46 -19.50
CA MET A 125 -27.77 8.81 -18.11
C MET A 125 -26.28 8.94 -17.83
N VAL A 126 -25.92 10.03 -17.14
CA VAL A 126 -24.56 10.28 -16.66
C VAL A 126 -24.61 10.43 -15.15
N THR A 127 -23.90 9.55 -14.45
CA THR A 127 -23.90 9.51 -12.97
C THR A 127 -22.53 9.91 -12.43
N THR A 128 -22.52 10.89 -11.53
CA THR A 128 -21.37 11.30 -10.74
C THR A 128 -21.61 10.92 -9.28
N LEU A 129 -20.61 10.34 -8.64
CA LEU A 129 -20.67 9.85 -7.26
C LEU A 129 -19.57 10.53 -6.45
N ASP A 130 -19.84 10.90 -5.19
CA ASP A 130 -18.81 11.36 -4.26
C ASP A 130 -18.19 10.17 -3.50
N GLU A 131 -17.29 9.44 -4.15
CA GLU A 131 -16.71 8.20 -3.60
C GLU A 131 -15.80 8.43 -2.40
N GLN A 132 -15.40 9.66 -2.10
CA GLN A 132 -14.49 9.95 -0.99
C GLN A 132 -15.11 9.61 0.37
N VAL A 133 -16.44 9.51 0.45
CA VAL A 133 -17.17 9.11 1.66
C VAL A 133 -17.20 7.59 1.87
N LEU A 134 -16.87 6.80 0.83
CA LEU A 134 -16.87 5.36 0.93
C LEU A 134 -15.57 4.87 1.61
N PRO A 135 -15.68 3.91 2.55
CA PRO A 135 -14.52 3.35 3.24
C PRO A 135 -13.57 2.69 2.24
N ARG A 136 -12.27 2.78 2.51
CA ARG A 136 -11.26 2.03 1.76
C ARG A 136 -11.27 0.58 2.23
N GLY A 137 -11.16 -0.34 1.30
CA GLY A 137 -11.07 -1.76 1.58
C GLY A 137 -11.14 -2.61 0.33
N MET A 138 -10.99 -3.91 0.50
CA MET A 138 -11.15 -4.92 -0.54
C MET A 138 -12.14 -5.97 -0.07
N VAL A 139 -13.02 -6.39 -0.97
CA VAL A 139 -13.87 -7.57 -0.74
C VAL A 139 -13.05 -8.85 -0.81
N ALA A 140 -13.58 -9.93 -0.24
CA ALA A 140 -12.90 -11.22 -0.15
C ALA A 140 -12.34 -11.71 -1.50
N ASP A 141 -13.15 -11.67 -2.57
CA ASP A 141 -12.73 -12.17 -3.90
C ASP A 141 -11.52 -11.39 -4.47
N ASP A 142 -11.53 -10.06 -4.35
CA ASP A 142 -10.43 -9.21 -4.80
C ASP A 142 -9.18 -9.42 -3.93
N PHE A 143 -9.40 -9.66 -2.64
CA PHE A 143 -8.35 -9.97 -1.70
C PHE A 143 -7.65 -11.28 -2.01
N GLU A 144 -8.42 -12.36 -2.18
CA GLU A 144 -7.92 -13.69 -2.51
C GLU A 144 -7.15 -13.69 -3.83
N ARG A 145 -7.64 -12.96 -4.84
CA ARG A 145 -6.95 -12.79 -6.12
C ARG A 145 -5.64 -12.01 -5.99
N ARG A 146 -5.60 -10.97 -5.16
CA ARG A 146 -4.40 -10.12 -5.00
C ARG A 146 -3.32 -10.80 -4.16
N PHE A 147 -3.72 -11.52 -3.13
CA PHE A 147 -2.83 -12.16 -2.16
C PHE A 147 -2.90 -13.69 -2.28
N GLU A 148 -3.03 -14.19 -3.51
CA GLU A 148 -3.14 -15.62 -3.78
C GLU A 148 -1.90 -16.35 -3.25
N GLY A 149 -2.12 -17.32 -2.36
CA GLY A 149 -1.04 -18.10 -1.72
C GLY A 149 -0.31 -17.40 -0.59
N TRP A 150 -0.68 -16.17 -0.24
CA TRP A 150 -0.11 -15.45 0.91
C TRP A 150 -0.81 -15.88 2.21
N GLN A 151 -0.07 -15.83 3.32
CA GLN A 151 -0.67 -16.02 4.63
C GLN A 151 -1.45 -14.76 5.03
N VAL A 152 -2.73 -14.93 5.36
CA VAL A 152 -3.60 -13.86 5.81
C VAL A 152 -3.70 -13.91 7.33
N ILE A 153 -3.36 -12.81 7.98
CA ILE A 153 -3.35 -12.67 9.44
C ILE A 153 -4.38 -11.60 9.81
N ALA A 154 -5.28 -11.90 10.74
CA ALA A 154 -6.22 -10.91 11.25
C ALA A 154 -5.57 -10.10 12.39
N GLU A 155 -5.80 -8.79 12.45
CA GLU A 155 -5.21 -7.90 13.47
C GLU A 155 -5.54 -8.33 14.91
N ASP A 156 -6.68 -8.98 15.13
CA ASP A 156 -7.15 -9.48 16.42
C ASP A 156 -6.78 -10.95 16.71
N SER A 157 -5.95 -11.57 15.85
CA SER A 157 -5.56 -12.97 15.97
C SER A 157 -4.31 -13.19 16.84
N ASP A 158 -4.14 -14.41 17.35
CA ASP A 158 -2.92 -14.81 18.06
C ASP A 158 -1.70 -14.78 17.10
N GLU A 159 -1.91 -15.11 15.83
CA GLU A 159 -0.90 -15.06 14.77
C GLU A 159 -0.35 -13.64 14.55
N PHE A 160 -1.16 -12.60 14.77
CA PHE A 160 -0.69 -11.22 14.74
C PHE A 160 0.29 -10.94 15.88
N ALA A 161 -0.02 -11.38 17.10
CA ALA A 161 0.87 -11.23 18.25
C ALA A 161 2.17 -12.04 18.09
N GLU A 162 2.11 -13.20 17.43
CA GLU A 162 3.30 -13.98 17.06
C GLU A 162 4.16 -13.28 16.01
N LEU A 163 3.54 -12.71 14.97
CA LEU A 163 4.24 -11.91 13.96
C LEU A 163 4.93 -10.69 14.58
N GLU A 164 4.25 -9.98 15.47
CA GLU A 164 4.82 -8.84 16.18
C GLU A 164 6.08 -9.25 16.97
N LYS A 165 5.98 -10.32 17.76
CA LYS A 165 7.13 -10.88 18.52
C LYS A 165 8.26 -11.33 17.60
N GLU A 166 7.94 -11.93 16.45
CA GLU A 166 8.95 -12.32 15.46
C GLU A 166 9.71 -11.10 14.92
N LEU A 167 8.99 -10.03 14.56
CA LEU A 167 9.60 -8.80 14.07
C LEU A 167 10.42 -8.08 15.14
N GLU A 168 9.94 -8.06 16.39
CA GLU A 168 10.69 -7.55 17.54
C GLU A 168 11.99 -8.34 17.74
N ALA A 169 11.92 -9.67 17.79
CA ALA A 169 13.10 -10.51 17.96
C ALA A 169 14.11 -10.31 16.82
N LYS A 170 13.63 -10.17 15.58
CA LYS A 170 14.47 -9.83 14.43
C LYS A 170 15.14 -8.47 14.61
N LEU A 171 14.41 -7.45 15.06
CA LEU A 171 14.97 -6.12 15.34
C LEU A 171 16.04 -6.18 16.43
N ASP A 172 15.77 -6.86 17.54
CA ASP A 172 16.72 -7.01 18.66
C ASP A 172 18.00 -7.72 18.25
N ASN A 173 17.88 -8.79 17.45
CA ASN A 173 19.03 -9.48 16.87
C ASN A 173 19.86 -8.55 15.96
N SER A 174 19.20 -7.69 15.18
CA SER A 174 19.87 -6.71 14.30
C SER A 174 20.61 -5.65 15.09
N LEU A 175 19.98 -5.12 16.14
CA LEU A 175 20.57 -4.12 17.01
C LEU A 175 21.78 -4.69 17.74
N SER A 176 21.70 -5.95 18.17
CA SER A 176 22.82 -6.67 18.79
C SER A 176 23.97 -6.85 17.80
N ALA A 177 23.69 -7.30 16.58
CA ALA A 177 24.69 -7.46 15.52
C ALA A 177 25.33 -6.11 15.13
N LEU A 178 24.55 -5.04 15.05
CA LEU A 178 25.06 -3.69 14.77
C LEU A 178 25.99 -3.21 15.90
N ALA A 179 25.62 -3.44 17.16
CA ALA A 179 26.47 -3.07 18.30
C ALA A 179 27.79 -3.85 18.32
N GLU A 180 27.78 -5.13 17.92
CA GLU A 180 28.97 -5.95 17.77
C GLU A 180 29.85 -5.48 16.61
N ALA A 181 29.25 -5.13 15.47
CA ALA A 181 29.96 -4.55 14.33
C ALA A 181 30.61 -3.21 14.70
N ASP A 182 29.90 -2.33 15.40
CA ASP A 182 30.44 -1.06 15.89
C ASP A 182 31.60 -1.29 16.89
N HIS A 183 31.50 -2.31 17.75
CA HIS A 183 32.58 -2.66 18.67
C HIS A 183 33.82 -3.15 17.92
N THR A 184 33.64 -4.04 16.95
CA THR A 184 34.71 -4.60 16.11
C THR A 184 35.40 -3.50 15.31
N LEU A 185 34.63 -2.60 14.70
CA LEU A 185 35.16 -1.44 13.96
C LEU A 185 36.06 -0.58 14.85
N ARG A 186 35.62 -0.27 16.08
CA ARG A 186 36.43 0.49 17.04
C ARG A 186 37.74 -0.22 17.37
N GLN A 187 37.75 -1.54 17.53
CA GLN A 187 38.97 -2.30 17.79
C GLN A 187 39.96 -2.20 16.62
N ILE A 188 39.47 -2.35 15.38
CA ILE A 188 40.31 -2.24 14.17
C ILE A 188 40.86 -0.81 14.03
N GLN A 189 40.04 0.22 14.29
CA GLN A 189 40.49 1.61 14.27
C GLN A 189 41.58 1.88 15.32
N VAL A 190 41.50 1.29 16.52
CA VAL A 190 42.57 1.36 17.53
C VAL A 190 43.85 0.67 17.06
N GLN A 191 43.74 -0.50 16.44
CA GLN A 191 44.90 -1.20 15.84
C GLN A 191 45.55 -0.36 14.74
N LEU A 192 44.74 0.25 13.88
CA LEU A 192 45.22 1.14 12.82
C LEU A 192 45.95 2.36 13.38
N MET A 193 45.42 2.98 14.44
CA MET A 193 46.12 4.09 15.11
C MET A 193 47.46 3.66 15.71
N ALA A 194 47.52 2.47 16.33
CA ALA A 194 48.77 1.93 16.86
C ALA A 194 49.79 1.64 15.76
N ALA A 195 49.39 0.96 14.69
CA ALA A 195 50.25 0.66 13.54
C ALA A 195 50.77 1.93 12.86
N ARG A 196 49.94 2.96 12.71
CA ARG A 196 50.35 4.28 12.19
C ARG A 196 51.37 4.96 13.10
N ALA A 197 51.21 4.88 14.43
CA ALA A 197 52.17 5.44 15.37
C ALA A 197 53.52 4.69 15.30
N GLU A 198 53.50 3.36 15.19
CA GLU A 198 54.71 2.54 15.02
C GLU A 198 55.43 2.87 13.71
N LEU A 199 54.69 2.99 12.60
CA LEU A 199 55.25 3.41 11.32
C LEU A 199 55.90 4.80 11.41
N ALA A 200 55.25 5.77 12.05
CA ALA A 200 55.80 7.12 12.23
C ALA A 200 57.12 7.10 13.05
N VAL A 201 57.20 6.26 14.08
CA VAL A 201 58.44 6.07 14.87
C VAL A 201 59.54 5.43 14.02
N LEU A 202 59.20 4.47 13.15
CA LEU A 202 60.18 3.87 12.23
C LEU A 202 60.69 4.89 11.20
N GLU A 203 59.80 5.73 10.66
CA GLU A 203 60.12 6.82 9.74
C GLU A 203 61.08 7.84 10.38
N GLU A 204 60.79 8.26 11.62
CA GLU A 204 61.66 9.19 12.38
C GLU A 204 63.05 8.60 12.62
N ASN A 205 63.13 7.31 12.97
CA ASN A 205 64.40 6.64 13.24
C ASN A 205 65.20 6.28 11.98
N ALA A 206 64.55 6.13 10.83
CA ALA A 206 65.20 5.84 9.55
C ALA A 206 66.11 6.98 9.08
N GLU A 207 65.83 8.22 9.47
CA GLU A 207 66.71 9.37 9.24
C GLU A 207 68.02 9.27 10.03
N ALA A 208 68.00 8.58 11.18
CA ALA A 208 69.13 8.48 12.11
C ALA A 208 69.91 7.15 12.00
N VAL A 209 69.24 6.06 11.60
CA VAL A 209 69.81 4.70 11.62
C VAL A 209 69.56 4.01 10.28
N GLY A 210 70.64 3.67 9.56
CA GLY A 210 70.54 2.90 8.32
C GLY A 210 70.09 1.45 8.55
N GLY A 211 69.29 0.91 7.62
CA GLY A 211 68.82 -0.49 7.66
C GLY A 211 67.35 -0.71 8.04
N LEU A 212 66.54 0.36 8.08
CA LEU A 212 65.12 0.29 8.47
C LEU A 212 64.12 0.11 7.32
N GLY A 213 64.59 -0.10 6.08
CA GLY A 213 63.72 -0.22 4.90
C GLY A 213 62.72 -1.38 4.96
N GLU A 214 63.16 -2.59 5.34
CA GLU A 214 62.29 -3.76 5.45
C GLU A 214 61.28 -3.64 6.62
N PRO A 215 61.68 -3.20 7.83
CA PRO A 215 60.71 -2.88 8.90
C PRO A 215 59.67 -1.83 8.50
N MET A 216 60.07 -0.76 7.79
CA MET A 216 59.15 0.28 7.31
C MET A 216 58.17 -0.26 6.28
N GLU A 217 58.64 -1.02 5.30
CA GLU A 217 57.78 -1.62 4.27
C GLU A 217 56.72 -2.54 4.91
N LYS A 218 57.13 -3.36 5.88
CA LYS A 218 56.21 -4.23 6.61
C LYS A 218 55.16 -3.43 7.42
N ALA A 219 55.58 -2.39 8.13
CA ALA A 219 54.66 -1.54 8.90
C ALA A 219 53.69 -0.77 7.98
N SER A 220 54.15 -0.32 6.80
CA SER A 220 53.31 0.31 5.78
C SER A 220 52.26 -0.67 5.25
N GLN A 221 52.66 -1.90 4.92
CA GLN A 221 51.73 -2.94 4.47
C GLN A 221 50.69 -3.30 5.54
N GLU A 222 51.08 -3.32 6.81
CA GLU A 222 50.15 -3.54 7.92
C GLU A 222 49.13 -2.41 8.07
N VAL A 223 49.57 -1.15 7.92
CA VAL A 223 48.67 0.01 7.90
C VAL A 223 47.68 -0.07 6.73
N GLU A 224 48.15 -0.41 5.53
CA GLU A 224 47.29 -0.57 4.34
C GLU A 224 46.24 -1.68 4.54
N ALA A 225 46.66 -2.85 5.03
CA ALA A 225 45.76 -3.96 5.32
C ALA A 225 44.70 -3.59 6.40
N LEU A 226 45.09 -2.80 7.40
CA LEU A 226 44.16 -2.33 8.42
C LEU A 226 43.19 -1.26 7.87
N ILE A 227 43.61 -0.42 6.93
CA ILE A 227 42.70 0.53 6.25
C ILE A 227 41.65 -0.22 5.45
N GLU A 228 42.06 -1.18 4.61
CA GLU A 228 41.13 -2.00 3.82
C GLU A 228 40.11 -2.71 4.73
N ARG A 229 40.59 -3.27 5.84
CA ARG A 229 39.73 -3.92 6.84
C ARG A 229 38.76 -2.96 7.53
N VAL A 230 39.15 -1.70 7.78
CA VAL A 230 38.23 -0.67 8.31
C VAL A 230 37.13 -0.41 7.29
N GLU A 231 37.48 -0.21 6.02
CA GLU A 231 36.52 0.08 4.95
C GLU A 231 35.51 -1.06 4.77
N GLU A 232 35.97 -2.32 4.74
CA GLU A 232 35.10 -3.50 4.69
C GLU A 232 34.14 -3.57 5.90
N GLN A 233 34.67 -3.30 7.10
CA GLN A 233 33.88 -3.35 8.32
C GLN A 233 32.86 -2.20 8.42
N GLU A 234 33.18 -1.01 7.92
CA GLU A 234 32.26 0.12 7.79
C GLU A 234 31.11 -0.21 6.84
N ALA A 235 31.42 -0.78 5.67
CA ALA A 235 30.38 -1.21 4.73
C ALA A 235 29.44 -2.28 5.32
N ALA A 236 29.99 -3.27 6.03
CA ALA A 236 29.19 -4.29 6.70
C ALA A 236 28.30 -3.69 7.82
N ARG A 237 28.86 -2.76 8.60
CA ARG A 237 28.14 -2.04 9.66
C ARG A 237 27.00 -1.21 9.08
N ASP A 238 27.22 -0.52 7.97
CA ASP A 238 26.19 0.31 7.34
C ASP A 238 25.05 -0.53 6.77
N SER A 239 25.36 -1.69 6.18
CA SER A 239 24.35 -2.66 5.74
C SER A 239 23.45 -3.14 6.90
N LEU A 240 24.04 -3.41 8.07
CA LEU A 240 23.28 -3.73 9.29
C LEU A 240 22.45 -2.54 9.78
N GLY A 241 22.98 -1.31 9.68
CA GLY A 241 22.25 -0.09 10.01
C GLY A 241 20.98 0.08 9.18
N GLU A 242 21.08 -0.12 7.87
CA GLU A 242 19.91 -0.11 6.99
C GLU A 242 18.90 -1.22 7.34
N GLU A 243 19.39 -2.39 7.74
CA GLU A 243 18.54 -3.52 8.12
C GLU A 243 17.76 -3.23 9.41
N VAL A 244 18.40 -2.62 10.41
CA VAL A 244 17.76 -2.11 11.62
C VAL A 244 16.66 -1.11 11.25
N ASP A 245 16.95 -0.15 10.38
CA ASP A 245 15.97 0.86 9.97
C ASP A 245 14.78 0.27 9.21
N ARG A 246 15.02 -0.71 8.32
CA ARG A 246 13.96 -1.48 7.66
C ARG A 246 13.07 -2.20 8.67
N ARG A 247 13.67 -2.88 9.66
CA ARG A 247 12.94 -3.62 10.70
C ARG A 247 12.13 -2.71 11.62
N LYS A 248 12.69 -1.55 12.01
CA LYS A 248 11.94 -0.52 12.77
C LYS A 248 10.72 -0.04 12.00
N LYS A 249 10.88 0.28 10.71
CA LYS A 249 9.76 0.71 9.86
C LYS A 249 8.70 -0.37 9.70
N ALA A 250 9.11 -1.63 9.53
CA ALA A 250 8.18 -2.75 9.45
C ALA A 250 7.37 -2.92 10.73
N LEU A 251 8.01 -2.85 11.90
CA LEU A 251 7.34 -2.96 13.20
C LEU A 251 6.40 -1.76 13.48
N ALA A 252 6.85 -0.53 13.18
CA ALA A 252 6.00 0.67 13.29
C ALA A 252 4.77 0.56 12.36
N SER A 253 4.97 0.15 11.11
CA SER A 253 3.89 -0.07 10.16
C SER A 253 2.91 -1.15 10.62
N LEU A 254 3.40 -2.25 11.21
CA LEU A 254 2.56 -3.30 11.78
C LEU A 254 1.68 -2.76 12.92
N ARG A 255 2.25 -1.89 13.78
CA ARG A 255 1.57 -1.26 14.92
C ARG A 255 0.66 -0.08 14.54
N GLY A 256 0.80 0.43 13.32
CA GLY A 256 0.11 1.65 12.87
C GLY A 256 0.68 2.94 13.46
N GLU A 257 1.98 2.97 13.75
CA GLU A 257 2.75 4.12 14.25
C GLU A 257 3.38 4.96 13.14
#